data_AF-A0A8E0NDB8-F1
#
_entry.id   AF-A0A8E0NDB8-F1
#
_cell.length_a   1.000
_cell.length_b   1.000
_cell.length_c   1.000
_cell.angle_alpha   90.00
_cell.angle_beta   90.00
_cell.angle_gamma   90.00
#
_symmetry.space_group_name_H-M   'P 1'
#
loop_
_entity.id
_entity.type
_entity.pdbx_description
1 polymer ?
#
loop_
_entity_poly.entity_id
_entity_poly.type
_entity_poly.pdbx_seq_one_letter_code
_entity_poly.pdbx_strand_id
1 'polypeptide(L)'
;MSLTRSLLGMAFASADLLMEVDGAGRIVLALGAPPNGADTESLQGQLLADLVAPGSRNTVSEALGRRAAGRETVAVQVHWGAAKVREAELKIFGLPELAPRLSCALTYRGKPAAMAALETGAPPPALADGEGLMRLVQSAMEGLTVQQRSVLSFTFVDLPGVEGYTTGPKGEALMDALSRLLQSASWNGASAARLSDERYALLSQPPGIDQLNGDLER
;
A
#
# COMPACT_ATOMS: atom_id res chain seq x y z
N MET A 1 -36.63 -16.55 -11.17
CA MET A 1 -35.51 -15.58 -11.10
C MET A 1 -34.45 -16.00 -12.09
N SER A 2 -33.92 -15.08 -12.90
CA SER A 2 -32.84 -15.41 -13.84
C SER A 2 -31.54 -15.72 -13.07
N LEU A 3 -30.83 -16.77 -13.45
CA LEU A 3 -29.51 -17.16 -12.93
C LEU A 3 -28.55 -15.96 -12.87
N THR A 4 -28.61 -15.07 -13.88
CA THR A 4 -27.79 -13.87 -13.97
C THR A 4 -28.02 -12.91 -12.80
N ARG A 5 -29.27 -12.72 -12.37
CA ARG A 5 -29.58 -11.85 -11.22
C ARG A 5 -29.10 -12.45 -9.90
N SER A 6 -29.19 -13.77 -9.76
CA SER A 6 -28.69 -14.48 -8.58
C SER A 6 -27.15 -14.44 -8.51
N LEU A 7 -26.45 -14.66 -9.62
CA LEU A 7 -24.99 -14.55 -9.70
C LEU A 7 -24.51 -13.13 -9.39
N LEU A 8 -25.19 -12.11 -9.93
CA LEU A 8 -24.87 -10.72 -9.63
C LEU A 8 -25.09 -10.38 -8.15
N GLY A 9 -26.19 -10.86 -7.56
CA GLY A 9 -26.44 -10.71 -6.12
C GLY A 9 -25.37 -11.38 -5.26
N MET A 10 -24.92 -12.59 -5.62
CA MET A 10 -23.81 -13.26 -4.93
C MET A 10 -22.48 -12.53 -5.10
N ALA A 11 -22.22 -11.95 -6.28
CA ALA A 11 -21.01 -11.14 -6.52
C ALA A 11 -20.97 -9.91 -5.59
N PHE A 12 -22.06 -9.15 -5.49
CA PHE A 12 -22.15 -8.01 -4.55
C PHE A 12 -22.17 -8.41 -3.08
N ALA A 13 -22.67 -9.59 -2.73
CA ALA A 13 -22.53 -10.10 -1.37
C ALA A 13 -21.06 -10.42 -1.01
N SER A 14 -20.19 -10.59 -2.01
CA SER A 14 -18.80 -10.99 -1.84
C SER A 14 -17.77 -9.87 -2.03
N ALA A 15 -18.19 -8.70 -2.53
CA ALA A 15 -17.31 -7.58 -2.87
C ALA A 15 -18.03 -6.24 -2.71
N ASP A 16 -17.28 -5.20 -2.34
CA ASP A 16 -17.82 -3.85 -2.25
C ASP A 16 -17.91 -3.19 -3.64
N LEU A 17 -16.88 -3.39 -4.47
CA LEU A 17 -16.79 -2.83 -5.82
C LEU A 17 -16.37 -3.91 -6.81
N LEU A 18 -17.14 -4.05 -7.88
CA LEU A 18 -16.86 -4.91 -9.02
C LEU A 18 -16.41 -4.05 -10.20
N MET A 19 -15.35 -4.46 -10.88
CA MET A 19 -14.79 -3.73 -12.01
C MET A 19 -14.43 -4.67 -13.15
N GLU A 20 -14.39 -4.15 -14.36
CA GLU A 20 -13.73 -4.78 -15.49
C GLU A 20 -12.63 -3.84 -15.97
N VAL A 21 -11.45 -4.38 -16.23
CA VAL A 21 -10.32 -3.62 -16.77
C VAL A 21 -9.88 -4.15 -18.13
N ASP A 22 -9.41 -3.26 -18.99
CA ASP A 22 -8.88 -3.61 -20.31
C ASP A 22 -7.43 -4.11 -20.25
N GLY A 23 -6.87 -4.43 -21.42
CA GLY A 23 -5.49 -4.87 -21.58
C GLY A 23 -4.43 -3.81 -21.25
N ALA A 24 -4.81 -2.58 -20.91
CA ALA A 24 -3.93 -1.54 -20.39
C ALA A 24 -4.15 -1.29 -18.88
N GLY A 25 -5.08 -2.02 -18.25
CA GLY A 25 -5.44 -1.83 -16.85
C GLY A 25 -6.39 -0.65 -16.61
N ARG A 26 -7.05 -0.13 -17.65
CA ARG A 26 -8.06 0.92 -17.51
C ARG A 26 -9.41 0.31 -17.17
N ILE A 27 -10.13 0.96 -16.27
CA ILE A 27 -11.46 0.54 -15.85
C ILE A 27 -12.45 0.82 -16.98
N VAL A 28 -13.07 -0.22 -17.53
CA VAL A 28 -14.10 -0.12 -18.58
C VAL A 28 -15.51 -0.32 -18.05
N LEU A 29 -15.63 -0.92 -16.86
CA LEU A 29 -16.88 -1.09 -16.14
C LEU A 29 -16.61 -0.99 -14.64
N ALA A 30 -17.51 -0.34 -13.90
CA ALA A 30 -17.49 -0.32 -12.44
C ALA A 30 -18.93 -0.38 -11.91
N LEU A 31 -19.14 -1.16 -10.85
CA LEU A 31 -20.43 -1.35 -10.20
C LEU A 31 -20.23 -1.58 -8.70
N GLY A 32 -21.08 -0.99 -7.85
CA GLY A 32 -21.04 -1.19 -6.40
C GLY A 32 -20.73 0.09 -5.63
N ALA A 33 -19.94 -0.04 -4.57
CA ALA A 33 -19.56 1.03 -3.66
C ALA A 33 -18.12 1.51 -3.94
N PRO A 34 -17.93 2.53 -4.78
CA PRO A 34 -16.61 3.08 -5.04
C PRO A 34 -16.04 3.80 -3.80
N PRO A 35 -14.72 4.05 -3.77
CA PRO A 35 -14.07 4.64 -2.62
C PRO A 35 -14.61 6.04 -2.32
N ASN A 36 -14.71 6.37 -1.03
CA ASN A 36 -15.15 7.69 -0.55
C ASN A 36 -16.52 8.16 -1.08
N GLY A 37 -17.40 7.23 -1.47
CA GLY A 37 -18.74 7.57 -1.98
C GLY A 37 -18.73 8.31 -3.31
N ALA A 38 -17.69 8.14 -4.12
CA ALA A 38 -17.66 8.62 -5.51
C ALA A 38 -18.78 7.98 -6.35
N ASP A 39 -18.92 8.41 -7.60
CA ASP A 39 -19.81 7.76 -8.56
C ASP A 39 -19.05 6.69 -9.35
N THR A 40 -19.69 5.56 -9.66
CA THR A 40 -19.03 4.49 -10.42
C THR A 40 -18.68 4.93 -11.84
N GLU A 41 -19.44 5.84 -12.46
CA GLU A 41 -19.09 6.41 -13.76
C GLU A 41 -17.77 7.18 -13.70
N SER A 42 -17.45 7.82 -12.57
CA SER A 42 -16.22 8.60 -12.43
C SER A 42 -14.97 7.73 -12.54
N LEU A 43 -15.06 6.43 -12.21
CA LEU A 43 -13.95 5.50 -12.28
C LEU A 43 -13.63 5.05 -13.71
N GLN A 44 -14.60 5.11 -14.62
CA GLN A 44 -14.40 4.61 -15.98
C GLN A 44 -13.35 5.45 -16.73
N GLY A 45 -12.44 4.76 -17.43
CA GLY A 45 -11.32 5.35 -18.16
C GLY A 45 -10.06 5.58 -17.30
N GLN A 46 -10.17 5.59 -15.98
CA GLN A 46 -9.02 5.69 -15.07
C GLN A 46 -8.21 4.39 -15.07
N LEU A 47 -6.91 4.47 -14.75
CA LEU A 47 -6.12 3.28 -14.49
C LEU A 47 -6.49 2.72 -13.11
N LEU A 48 -6.62 1.41 -12.99
CA LEU A 48 -6.86 0.77 -11.68
C LEU A 48 -5.75 1.12 -10.67
N ALA A 49 -4.52 1.29 -11.14
CA ALA A 49 -3.38 1.70 -10.31
C ALA A 49 -3.55 3.13 -9.73
N ASP A 50 -4.37 3.99 -10.33
CA ASP A 50 -4.60 5.35 -9.82
C ASP A 50 -5.60 5.35 -8.65
N LEU A 51 -6.38 4.28 -8.49
CA LEU A 51 -7.29 4.13 -7.34
C LEU A 51 -6.57 3.73 -6.06
N VAL A 52 -5.35 3.21 -6.17
CA VAL A 52 -4.56 2.72 -5.04
C VAL A 52 -3.47 3.70 -4.66
N ALA A 53 -3.09 3.66 -3.39
CA ALA A 53 -1.97 4.40 -2.84
C ALA A 53 -0.68 4.06 -3.60
N PRO A 54 0.28 5.01 -3.71
CA PRO A 54 1.54 4.81 -4.41
C PRO A 54 2.25 3.49 -4.10
N GLY A 55 2.34 3.10 -2.82
CA GLY A 55 2.97 1.84 -2.39
C GLY A 55 2.29 0.57 -2.91
N SER A 56 1.03 0.64 -3.36
CA SER A 56 0.29 -0.51 -3.91
C SER A 56 0.30 -0.59 -5.45
N ARG A 57 0.82 0.43 -6.15
CA ARG A 57 0.71 0.51 -7.62
C ARG A 57 1.46 -0.59 -8.35
N ASN A 58 2.68 -0.90 -7.94
CA ASN A 58 3.48 -1.96 -8.55
C ASN A 58 2.82 -3.32 -8.36
N THR A 59 2.34 -3.61 -7.15
CA THR A 59 1.59 -4.84 -6.83
C THR A 59 0.37 -5.01 -7.75
N VAL A 60 -0.40 -3.95 -7.98
CA VAL A 60 -1.54 -3.97 -8.91
C VAL A 60 -1.08 -4.21 -10.34
N SER A 61 -0.03 -3.52 -10.80
CA SER A 61 0.48 -3.66 -12.17
C SER A 61 0.99 -5.09 -12.45
N GLU A 62 1.74 -5.67 -11.52
CA GLU A 62 2.23 -7.05 -11.62
C GLU A 62 1.08 -8.06 -11.62
N ALA A 63 0.10 -7.88 -10.73
CA ALA A 63 -1.07 -8.74 -10.66
C ALA A 63 -1.89 -8.72 -11.97
N LEU A 64 -2.03 -7.55 -12.61
CA LEU A 64 -2.67 -7.42 -13.93
C LEU A 64 -1.82 -8.00 -15.07
N GLY A 65 -0.50 -8.10 -14.88
CA GLY A 65 0.46 -8.64 -15.85
C GLY A 65 0.50 -10.18 -15.87
N ARG A 66 0.17 -10.85 -14.76
CA ARG A 66 0.13 -12.33 -14.63
C ARG A 66 -1.06 -12.99 -15.35
N ARG A 67 -1.40 -12.50 -16.56
CA ARG A 67 -2.59 -12.80 -17.41
C ARG A 67 -2.85 -14.26 -17.79
N ALA A 68 -2.05 -15.21 -17.33
CA ALA A 68 -2.10 -16.59 -17.75
C ALA A 68 -2.91 -17.43 -16.75
N ALA A 69 -4.23 -17.48 -16.95
CA ALA A 69 -5.15 -18.48 -16.39
C ALA A 69 -5.11 -18.63 -14.85
N GLY A 70 -5.85 -17.78 -14.15
CA GLY A 70 -6.02 -17.97 -12.71
C GLY A 70 -6.77 -16.83 -12.03
N ARG A 71 -6.95 -17.02 -10.72
CA ARG A 71 -7.37 -15.97 -9.80
C ARG A 71 -6.15 -15.47 -9.06
N GLU A 72 -5.90 -14.17 -9.16
CA GLU A 72 -4.92 -13.48 -8.34
C GLU A 72 -5.63 -12.74 -7.20
N THR A 73 -5.04 -12.74 -6.01
CA THR A 73 -5.52 -11.95 -4.87
C THR A 73 -4.35 -11.19 -4.29
N VAL A 74 -4.46 -9.87 -4.20
CA VAL A 74 -3.43 -8.99 -3.63
C VAL A 74 -4.03 -8.05 -2.58
N ALA A 75 -3.27 -7.79 -1.52
CA ALA A 75 -3.59 -6.73 -0.56
C ALA A 75 -3.13 -5.38 -1.11
N VAL A 76 -3.99 -4.36 -1.00
CA VAL A 76 -3.73 -3.02 -1.52
C VAL A 76 -4.30 -1.96 -0.58
N GLN A 77 -3.74 -0.76 -0.63
CA GLN A 77 -4.30 0.43 0.00
C GLN A 77 -5.01 1.27 -1.05
N VAL A 78 -6.27 1.60 -0.81
CA VAL A 78 -7.12 2.36 -1.74
C VAL A 78 -7.25 3.79 -1.24
N HIS A 79 -7.16 4.78 -2.12
CA HIS A 79 -7.40 6.17 -1.76
C HIS A 79 -8.81 6.36 -1.21
N TRP A 80 -8.93 7.02 -0.06
CA TRP A 80 -10.20 7.29 0.63
C TRP A 80 -10.36 8.80 0.87
N GLY A 81 -10.43 9.56 -0.22
CA GLY A 81 -10.32 11.02 -0.21
C GLY A 81 -8.85 11.47 -0.29
N ALA A 82 -8.58 12.76 -0.04
CA ALA A 82 -7.28 13.37 -0.35
C ALA A 82 -6.09 12.91 0.52
N ALA A 83 -6.33 12.57 1.79
CA ALA A 83 -5.26 12.30 2.76
C ALA A 83 -5.49 11.03 3.58
N LYS A 84 -6.37 10.15 3.11
CA LYS A 84 -6.67 8.88 3.78
C LYS A 84 -6.58 7.74 2.79
N VAL A 85 -6.21 6.59 3.33
CA VAL A 85 -6.22 5.31 2.61
C VAL A 85 -7.04 4.30 3.40
N ARG A 86 -7.51 3.27 2.71
CA ARG A 86 -8.18 2.13 3.34
C ARG A 86 -7.60 0.85 2.80
N GLU A 87 -7.26 -0.06 3.69
CA GLU A 87 -6.85 -1.42 3.33
C GLU A 87 -7.96 -2.11 2.52
N ALA A 88 -7.59 -2.87 1.51
CA ALA A 88 -8.50 -3.61 0.68
C ALA A 88 -7.84 -4.87 0.11
N GLU A 89 -8.68 -5.81 -0.28
CA GLU A 89 -8.29 -7.01 -1.02
C GLU A 89 -8.78 -6.87 -2.45
N LEU A 90 -7.85 -6.89 -3.40
CA LEU A 90 -8.13 -6.88 -4.84
C LEU A 90 -7.99 -8.29 -5.39
N LYS A 91 -9.08 -8.80 -5.96
CA LYS A 91 -9.12 -10.06 -6.71
C LYS A 91 -9.16 -9.74 -8.19
N ILE A 92 -8.36 -10.46 -8.97
CA ILE A 92 -8.31 -10.34 -10.42
C ILE A 92 -8.53 -11.73 -11.00
N PHE A 93 -9.41 -11.82 -11.98
CA PHE A 93 -9.74 -13.07 -12.65
C PHE A 93 -9.87 -12.84 -14.14
N GLY A 94 -9.10 -13.60 -14.92
CA GLY A 94 -9.17 -13.59 -16.39
C GLY A 94 -10.09 -14.70 -16.88
N LEU A 95 -11.08 -14.34 -17.70
CA LEU A 95 -11.88 -15.29 -18.48
C LEU A 95 -11.33 -15.32 -19.91
N PRO A 96 -10.92 -16.49 -20.44
CA PRO A 96 -10.40 -16.60 -21.80
C PRO A 96 -11.33 -15.99 -22.87
N GLU A 97 -12.65 -16.12 -22.67
CA GLU A 97 -13.69 -15.62 -23.59
C GLU A 97 -13.80 -14.09 -23.60
N LEU A 98 -13.32 -13.42 -22.53
CA LEU A 98 -13.36 -11.97 -22.37
C LEU A 98 -11.99 -11.31 -22.58
N ALA A 99 -10.96 -12.08 -22.92
CA ALA A 99 -9.63 -11.54 -23.18
C ALA A 99 -9.69 -10.40 -24.24
N PRO A 100 -8.95 -9.28 -24.05
CA PRO A 100 -7.92 -9.05 -23.04
C PRO A 100 -8.45 -8.46 -21.72
N ARG A 101 -9.76 -8.50 -21.48
CA ARG A 101 -10.36 -7.91 -20.27
C ARG A 101 -10.22 -8.82 -19.07
N LEU A 102 -10.10 -8.20 -17.90
CA LEU A 102 -10.01 -8.88 -16.61
C LEU A 102 -11.15 -8.43 -15.71
N SER A 103 -11.79 -9.39 -15.03
CA SER A 103 -12.78 -9.11 -14.00
C SER A 103 -12.08 -8.89 -12.66
N CYS A 104 -12.42 -7.80 -11.99
CA CYS A 104 -11.82 -7.40 -10.72
C CYS A 104 -12.89 -7.27 -9.65
N ALA A 105 -12.56 -7.66 -8.42
CA ALA A 105 -13.39 -7.45 -7.25
C ALA A 105 -12.56 -6.86 -6.13
N LEU A 106 -13.05 -5.78 -5.52
CA LEU A 106 -12.40 -5.06 -4.44
C LEU A 106 -13.26 -5.19 -3.18
N THR A 107 -12.62 -5.59 -2.08
CA THR A 107 -13.25 -5.70 -0.76
C THR A 107 -12.49 -4.85 0.24
N TYR A 108 -13.13 -3.84 0.83
CA TYR A 108 -12.52 -2.97 1.81
C TYR A 108 -12.37 -3.67 3.17
N ARG A 109 -11.27 -3.36 3.86
CA ARG A 109 -10.94 -3.88 5.19
C ARG A 109 -10.78 -2.70 6.16
N GLY A 110 -11.14 -2.93 7.43
CA GLY A 110 -10.96 -1.93 8.49
C GLY A 110 -11.64 -0.59 8.24
N LYS A 111 -11.21 0.44 8.97
CA LYS A 111 -11.63 1.83 8.79
C LYS A 111 -10.57 2.60 7.99
N PRO A 112 -10.95 3.65 7.23
CA PRO A 112 -9.97 4.53 6.60
C PRO A 112 -9.00 5.12 7.64
N ALA A 113 -7.72 5.10 7.32
CA ALA A 113 -6.62 5.64 8.12
C ALA A 113 -5.92 6.79 7.38
N ALA A 114 -5.11 7.58 8.08
CA ALA A 114 -4.31 8.63 7.45
C ALA A 114 -3.28 8.02 6.50
N MET A 115 -3.13 8.59 5.31
CA MET A 115 -2.09 8.20 4.36
C MET A 115 -0.72 8.65 4.89
N ALA A 116 0.32 7.84 4.69
CA ALA A 116 1.66 8.22 5.08
C ALA A 116 2.09 9.49 4.33
N ALA A 117 2.75 10.42 5.02
CA ALA A 117 3.08 11.73 4.44
C ALA A 117 4.03 11.65 3.24
N LEU A 118 4.84 10.59 3.15
CA LEU A 118 5.67 10.31 1.97
C LEU A 118 4.86 10.17 0.68
N GLU A 119 3.60 9.75 0.76
CA GLU A 119 2.74 9.50 -0.40
C GLU A 119 1.88 10.72 -0.80
N THR A 120 1.76 11.74 0.05
CA THR A 120 1.01 12.97 -0.24
C THR A 120 1.87 14.07 -0.86
N GLY A 121 3.20 13.90 -0.91
CA GLY A 121 4.14 14.97 -1.24
C GLY A 121 4.24 16.06 -0.15
N ALA A 122 3.54 15.90 0.96
CA ALA A 122 3.73 16.72 2.15
C ALA A 122 5.10 16.40 2.77
N PRO A 123 5.75 17.36 3.44
CA PRO A 123 6.93 17.05 4.22
C PRO A 123 6.57 15.92 5.19
N PRO A 124 7.37 14.84 5.23
CA PRO A 124 7.14 13.78 6.19
C PRO A 124 7.07 14.34 7.61
N PRO A 125 6.24 13.78 8.50
CA PRO A 125 6.30 14.15 9.90
C PRO A 125 7.73 13.90 10.39
N ALA A 126 8.18 14.72 11.33
CA ALA A 126 9.44 14.45 12.02
C ALA A 126 9.45 13.01 12.54
N LEU A 127 10.62 12.36 12.50
CA LEU A 127 10.79 11.04 13.09
C LEU A 127 10.29 11.05 14.54
N ALA A 128 9.56 10.01 14.92
CA ALA A 128 9.14 9.85 16.29
C ALA A 128 10.37 9.70 17.21
N ASP A 129 10.18 9.96 18.50
CA ASP A 129 11.11 9.47 19.51
C ASP A 129 10.83 7.99 19.82
N GLY A 130 11.64 7.38 20.70
CA GLY A 130 11.47 5.97 21.06
C GLY A 130 10.08 5.66 21.65
N GLU A 131 9.50 6.57 22.43
CA GLU A 131 8.16 6.38 23.00
C GLU A 131 7.06 6.51 21.93
N GLY A 132 7.20 7.47 21.02
CA GLY A 132 6.35 7.64 19.86
C GLY A 132 6.38 6.42 18.95
N LEU A 133 7.55 5.80 18.73
CA LEU A 133 7.66 4.55 17.99
C LEU A 133 6.82 3.44 18.61
N MET A 134 6.91 3.27 19.93
CA MET A 134 6.15 2.24 20.63
C MET A 134 4.64 2.44 20.51
N ARG A 135 4.16 3.69 20.59
CA ARG A 135 2.74 4.02 20.33
C ARG A 135 2.32 3.71 18.90
N LEU A 136 3.15 4.07 17.92
CA LEU A 136 2.90 3.77 16.51
C LEU A 136 2.84 2.25 16.27
N VAL A 137 3.78 1.50 16.84
CA VAL A 137 3.82 0.03 16.75
C VAL A 137 2.60 -0.58 17.42
N GLN A 138 2.21 -0.13 18.61
CA GLN A 138 1.01 -0.62 19.28
C GLN A 138 -0.25 -0.41 18.43
N SER A 139 -0.44 0.81 17.88
CA SER A 139 -1.56 1.11 17.01
C SER A 139 -1.56 0.29 15.71
N ALA A 140 -0.38 0.05 15.14
CA ALA A 140 -0.22 -0.80 13.97
C ALA A 140 -0.62 -2.24 14.27
N MET A 141 -0.21 -2.77 15.42
CA MET A 141 -0.45 -4.17 15.81
C MET A 141 -1.94 -4.47 16.06
N GLU A 142 -2.71 -3.51 16.56
CA GLU A 142 -4.16 -3.66 16.85
C GLU A 142 -4.98 -4.05 15.61
N GLY A 143 -4.54 -3.65 14.41
CA GLY A 143 -5.21 -3.96 13.14
C GLY A 143 -4.73 -5.23 12.43
N LEU A 144 -3.66 -5.87 12.90
CA LEU A 144 -2.99 -6.97 12.18
C LEU A 144 -3.36 -8.36 12.69
N THR A 145 -3.49 -9.30 11.76
CA THR A 145 -3.61 -10.73 12.05
C THR A 145 -2.29 -11.32 12.57
N VAL A 146 -2.35 -12.50 13.20
CA VAL A 146 -1.14 -13.19 13.72
C VAL A 146 -0.11 -13.42 12.62
N GLN A 147 -0.53 -13.83 11.42
CA GLN A 147 0.34 -14.07 10.26
C GLN A 147 0.99 -12.78 9.74
N GLN A 148 0.27 -11.66 9.77
CA GLN A 148 0.83 -10.37 9.37
C GLN A 148 1.83 -9.83 10.41
N ARG A 149 1.59 -10.12 11.70
CA ARG A 149 2.52 -9.76 12.77
C ARG A 149 3.83 -10.55 12.70
N SER A 150 3.78 -11.82 12.29
CA SER A 150 4.97 -12.68 12.24
C SER A 150 5.99 -12.31 11.16
N VAL A 151 5.60 -11.47 10.20
CA VAL A 151 6.50 -10.97 9.14
C VAL A 151 7.05 -9.57 9.41
N LEU A 152 6.73 -8.98 10.57
CA LEU A 152 7.28 -7.67 10.94
C LEU A 152 8.57 -7.84 11.74
N SER A 153 9.55 -7.01 11.42
CA SER A 153 10.84 -6.95 12.11
C SER A 153 11.14 -5.55 12.60
N PHE A 154 11.76 -5.46 13.78
CA PHE A 154 12.39 -4.23 14.23
C PHE A 154 13.81 -4.16 13.68
N THR A 155 14.12 -3.07 12.98
CA THR A 155 15.45 -2.78 12.48
C THR A 155 16.02 -1.59 13.25
N PHE A 156 17.23 -1.76 13.77
CA PHE A 156 18.01 -0.68 14.39
C PHE A 156 19.12 -0.29 13.43
N VAL A 157 19.26 1.01 13.19
CA VAL A 157 20.27 1.58 12.30
C VAL A 157 21.17 2.48 13.12
N ASP A 158 22.48 2.22 13.07
CA ASP A 158 23.51 3.02 13.71
C ASP A 158 24.33 3.73 12.63
N LEU A 159 24.44 5.05 12.73
CA LEU A 159 25.11 5.92 11.75
C LEU A 159 26.22 6.71 12.46
N PRO A 160 27.35 6.06 12.77
CA PRO A 160 28.44 6.71 13.50
C PRO A 160 29.02 7.88 12.71
N GLY A 161 29.26 8.99 13.39
CA GLY A 161 29.82 10.21 12.84
C GLY A 161 28.81 11.12 12.14
N VAL A 162 27.52 10.76 12.08
CA VAL A 162 26.50 11.59 11.45
C VAL A 162 26.28 12.89 12.22
N GLU A 163 26.50 12.91 13.54
CA GLU A 163 26.35 14.10 14.40
C GLU A 163 27.16 15.30 13.88
N GLY A 164 28.37 15.04 13.35
CA GLY A 164 29.28 16.06 12.84
C GLY A 164 28.79 16.75 11.56
N TYR A 165 27.76 16.19 10.92
CA TYR A 165 27.17 16.71 9.69
C TYR A 165 25.76 17.27 9.90
N THR A 166 25.24 17.33 11.14
CA THR A 166 23.85 17.72 11.43
C THR A 166 23.59 19.22 11.43
N THR A 167 24.63 20.05 11.39
CA THR A 167 24.52 21.51 11.55
C THR A 167 24.57 22.27 10.23
N GLY A 168 23.79 23.35 10.14
CA GLY A 168 23.71 24.22 8.97
C GLY A 168 22.84 23.66 7.83
N PRO A 169 22.68 24.42 6.73
CA PRO A 169 21.70 24.11 5.68
C PRO A 169 21.90 22.75 4.99
N LYS A 170 23.16 22.30 4.89
CA LYS A 170 23.50 20.99 4.33
C LYS A 170 23.17 19.85 5.30
N GLY A 171 23.30 20.08 6.60
CA GLY A 171 22.97 19.10 7.63
C GLY A 171 21.48 18.91 7.79
N GLU A 172 20.71 20.01 7.74
CA GLU A 172 19.24 19.95 7.69
C GLU A 172 18.76 19.15 6.48
N ALA A 173 19.30 19.41 5.28
CA ALA A 173 18.97 18.65 4.08
C ALA A 173 19.33 17.17 4.17
N LEU A 174 20.46 16.84 4.81
CA LEU A 174 20.87 15.45 5.07
C LEU A 174 19.90 14.75 6.03
N MET A 175 19.52 15.41 7.12
CA MET A 175 18.58 14.87 8.11
C MET A 175 17.18 14.67 7.53
N ASP A 176 16.74 15.57 6.66
CA ASP A 176 15.50 15.42 5.89
C ASP A 176 15.56 14.23 4.94
N ALA A 177 16.67 14.07 4.21
CA ALA A 177 16.87 12.93 3.32
C ALA A 177 16.92 11.60 4.08
N LEU A 178 17.60 11.56 5.22
CA LEU A 178 17.66 10.40 6.09
C LEU A 178 16.28 10.03 6.66
N SER A 179 15.53 11.03 7.14
CA SER A 179 14.17 10.82 7.65
C SER A 179 13.25 10.24 6.58
N ARG A 180 13.33 10.77 5.35
CA ARG A 180 12.59 10.24 4.20
C ARG A 180 12.98 8.80 3.87
N LEU A 181 14.27 8.50 3.87
CA LEU A 181 14.77 7.15 3.58
C LEU A 181 14.26 6.14 4.62
N LEU A 182 14.44 6.44 5.91
CA LEU A 182 14.00 5.57 7.01
C LEU A 182 12.50 5.34 7.00
N GLN A 183 11.72 6.39 6.75
CA GLN A 183 10.27 6.26 6.63
C GLN A 183 9.88 5.45 5.39
N SER A 184 10.54 5.64 4.24
CA SER A 184 10.26 4.86 3.03
C SER A 184 10.57 3.38 3.17
N ALA A 185 11.56 3.04 4.00
CA ALA A 185 11.91 1.67 4.33
C ALA A 185 11.02 1.07 5.44
N SER A 186 10.21 1.89 6.12
CA SER A 186 9.29 1.43 7.15
C SER A 186 8.02 0.84 6.55
N TRP A 187 7.46 -0.15 7.25
CA TRP A 187 6.33 -0.97 6.81
C TRP A 187 5.10 -0.16 6.36
N ASN A 188 4.85 1.01 6.96
CA ASN A 188 3.69 1.85 6.67
C ASN A 188 4.07 3.31 6.34
N GLY A 189 5.34 3.59 6.05
CA GLY A 189 5.79 4.96 5.79
C GLY A 189 5.87 5.88 7.01
N ALA A 190 5.50 5.41 8.21
CA ALA A 190 5.37 6.22 9.42
C ALA A 190 6.01 5.60 10.67
N SER A 191 6.36 4.30 10.64
CA SER A 191 6.94 3.57 11.77
C SER A 191 8.46 3.66 11.79
N ALA A 192 9.01 4.88 11.80
CA ALA A 192 10.42 5.15 11.96
C ALA A 192 10.66 6.22 13.05
N ALA A 193 11.75 6.09 13.79
CA ALA A 193 12.07 6.93 14.93
C ALA A 193 13.56 7.20 15.05
N ARG A 194 13.88 8.35 15.66
CA ARG A 194 15.20 8.75 16.08
C ARG A 194 15.34 8.45 17.57
N LEU A 195 16.27 7.57 17.93
CA LEU A 195 16.54 7.18 19.31
C LEU A 195 17.63 8.06 19.94
N SER A 196 18.61 8.46 19.14
CA SER A 196 19.66 9.42 19.49
C SER A 196 20.17 10.11 18.23
N ASP A 197 21.23 10.92 18.33
CA ASP A 197 21.76 11.61 17.16
C ASP A 197 22.28 10.68 16.07
N GLU A 198 22.79 9.51 16.46
CA GLU A 198 23.37 8.50 15.57
C GLU A 198 22.51 7.23 15.44
N ARG A 199 21.47 7.06 16.28
CA ARG A 199 20.69 5.82 16.34
C ARG A 199 19.24 6.02 15.93
N TYR A 200 18.78 5.12 15.09
CA TYR A 200 17.44 5.12 14.52
C TYR A 200 16.82 3.73 14.64
N ALA A 201 15.50 3.68 14.67
CA ALA A 201 14.75 2.44 14.67
C ALA A 201 13.57 2.54 13.71
N LEU A 202 13.25 1.44 13.04
CA LEU A 202 12.06 1.32 12.22
C LEU A 202 11.43 -0.06 12.35
N LEU A 203 10.12 -0.10 12.13
CA LEU A 203 9.38 -1.33 11.89
C LEU A 203 9.36 -1.57 10.37
N SER A 204 9.89 -2.69 9.94
CA SER A 204 9.99 -3.09 8.53
C SER A 204 9.38 -4.47 8.33
N GLN A 205 9.13 -4.83 7.07
CA GLN A 205 9.05 -6.23 6.68
C GLN A 205 10.43 -6.63 6.14
N PRO A 206 11.03 -7.73 6.59
CA PRO A 206 12.28 -8.18 6.00
C PRO A 206 12.02 -8.48 4.52
N PRO A 207 12.96 -8.13 3.62
CA PRO A 207 12.84 -8.48 2.21
C PRO A 207 12.62 -10.00 2.10
N GLY A 208 11.71 -10.40 1.22
CA GLY A 208 11.60 -11.81 0.86
C GLY A 208 12.96 -12.31 0.39
N ILE A 209 13.30 -13.58 0.68
CA ILE A 209 14.60 -14.18 0.34
C ILE A 209 14.97 -13.95 -1.14
N ASP A 210 13.97 -13.83 -2.03
CA ASP A 210 14.15 -13.55 -3.46
C ASP A 210 14.68 -12.13 -3.77
N GLN A 211 14.42 -11.12 -2.92
CA GLN A 211 14.91 -9.75 -3.10
C GLN A 211 16.37 -9.58 -2.65
N LEU A 212 16.81 -10.34 -1.64
CA LEU A 212 18.20 -10.28 -1.15
C LEU A 212 19.23 -10.75 -2.20
N ASN A 213 18.84 -11.67 -3.08
CA ASN A 213 19.72 -12.12 -4.17
C ASN A 213 19.88 -11.07 -5.27
N GLY A 214 18.88 -10.20 -5.49
CA GLY A 214 18.94 -9.17 -6.52
C GLY A 214 19.80 -7.96 -6.14
N ASP A 215 19.90 -7.64 -4.85
CA ASP A 215 20.65 -6.48 -4.36
C ASP A 215 22.15 -6.77 -4.12
N LEU A 216 22.55 -8.05 -4.00
CA LEU A 216 23.95 -8.45 -3.93
C LEU A 216 24.62 -8.55 -5.31
N GLU A 217 23.84 -8.51 -6.39
CA GLU A 217 24.32 -8.58 -7.78
C GLU A 217 24.39 -7.22 -8.49
N ARG A 218 24.19 -6.09 -7.78
CA ARG A 218 24.35 -4.72 -8.30
C ARG A 218 25.46 -3.96 -7.58
#